data_AF-A0A976PFW3-F1
#
_entry.id   AF-A0A976PFW3-F1
#
_cell.length_a   1.000
_cell.length_b   1.000
_cell.length_c   1.000
_cell.angle_alpha   90.00
_cell.angle_beta   90.00
_cell.angle_gamma   90.00
#
_symmetry.space_group_name_H-M   'P 1'
#
loop_
_entity.id
_entity.type
_entity.pdbx_description
1 polymer ?
#
loop_
_entity_poly.entity_id
_entity_poly.type
_entity_poly.pdbx_seq_one_letter_code
_entity_poly.pdbx_strand_id
1 'polypeptide(L)'
;MKTLLTLLFLSYAIGVKAYVLTRGSNKSFIRWPTTSPNLTLYLNPSNNNGLSDTEVYNIINSSVAEWSSNSAVNMGVSLTSTTGLDGRNEISFTTNSLYFPGSGVVGVTNVAFREQDGAILEADILLNDNMPFYGSSTLLSSEPSEYYLGNVITHELGHVIGLGHSQVHSSSMFYKLYRGQHTLEHDDIAGAQAYYPNQSNGVIQGTVVGSSKLIGIIGTQVEAISASSGKVVAAALTNDDGTFAITGLSLNDQYFLYLKPLQVLETLPGIYSDSRKDFCNSNTAYRGGFFQSCYNSDEGFPIGIDLTSSSSVVNVGNVSINCGLKVPPSYFLSKGSSFDLNVIDDYGNAGNTFVGFFTNSQIKSTESDEIIVDLTDYSVSSGDYYLDVKLVYQPFYSEMYLEMDVEFTSGPNKKFPVNPIEYNSDKNPTLDFHERFILNNADPSSNYFKFKITPMSLLRKLKIIQGDITPEQEYEDQYLDRIAYMYKLAKFYPELTTFGDSLHFYLMIVTISKKNADGSYTTQSTRKYKSSDNTACADGPLTYKVSANTYRQESSSTRKLAEADELGLPVACGSIDFIDRDPPSGGMRNGMLVGLALSFILLAFYRRRFD
;
A
#
# COMPACT_ATOMS: atom_id res chain seq x y z
N MET A 1 -28.61 43.55 27.91
CA MET A 1 -27.33 43.59 27.17
C MET A 1 -26.70 42.22 27.26
N LYS A 2 -26.61 41.53 26.13
CA LYS A 2 -26.00 40.20 25.96
C LYS A 2 -24.48 40.38 25.94
N THR A 3 -23.74 39.62 26.73
CA THR A 3 -22.31 39.42 26.50
C THR A 3 -22.12 37.92 26.28
N LEU A 4 -22.06 37.56 25.00
CA LEU A 4 -21.76 36.21 24.52
C LEU A 4 -20.24 36.03 24.67
N LEU A 5 -19.81 35.13 25.56
CA LEU A 5 -18.41 34.71 25.65
C LEU A 5 -18.24 33.54 24.68
N THR A 6 -17.88 33.84 23.45
CA THR A 6 -17.53 32.82 22.45
C THR A 6 -16.12 32.31 22.78
N LEU A 7 -16.03 31.13 23.40
CA LEU A 7 -14.76 30.41 23.52
C LEU A 7 -14.30 30.01 22.12
N LEU A 8 -13.23 30.66 21.64
CA LEU A 8 -12.46 30.18 20.50
C LEU A 8 -11.70 28.92 20.96
N PHE A 9 -12.23 27.73 20.63
CA PHE A 9 -11.42 26.51 20.64
C PHE A 9 -10.44 26.62 19.46
N LEU A 10 -9.23 27.12 19.71
CA LEU A 10 -8.10 26.89 18.83
C LEU A 10 -7.72 25.40 19.00
N SER A 11 -8.19 24.55 18.11
CA SER A 11 -7.65 23.21 17.94
C SER A 11 -6.19 23.35 17.51
N TYR A 12 -5.26 23.15 18.45
CA TYR A 12 -3.89 22.83 18.10
C TYR A 12 -3.91 21.48 17.38
N ALA A 13 -3.96 21.50 16.06
CA ALA A 13 -3.65 20.34 15.24
C ALA A 13 -2.16 20.06 15.42
N ILE A 14 -1.82 19.22 16.40
CA ILE A 14 -0.51 18.56 16.41
C ILE A 14 -0.49 17.79 15.09
N GLY A 15 0.39 18.19 14.18
CA GLY A 15 0.46 17.67 12.82
C GLY A 15 0.86 16.20 12.83
N VAL A 16 -0.13 15.32 12.96
CA VAL A 16 0.02 13.92 12.58
C VAL A 16 0.07 13.92 11.06
N LYS A 17 1.25 13.66 10.50
CA LYS A 17 1.42 13.45 9.06
C LYS A 17 1.33 11.95 8.76
N ALA A 18 0.57 11.66 7.72
CA ALA A 18 0.32 10.36 7.12
C ALA A 18 1.57 9.78 6.44
N TYR A 19 1.50 8.54 5.94
CA TYR A 19 2.53 7.83 5.16
C TYR A 19 3.68 7.23 5.96
N VAL A 20 4.41 6.29 5.33
CA VAL A 20 5.65 5.78 5.91
C VAL A 20 6.71 6.85 5.77
N LEU A 21 6.75 7.73 6.75
CA LEU A 21 7.68 8.85 6.81
C LEU A 21 8.88 8.48 7.67
N THR A 22 10.07 8.79 7.18
CA THR A 22 11.30 8.56 7.95
C THR A 22 11.35 9.54 9.12
N ARG A 23 11.75 9.06 10.29
CA ARG A 23 11.83 9.85 11.52
C ARG A 23 13.21 9.72 12.15
N GLY A 24 13.74 10.85 12.63
CA GLY A 24 14.99 10.89 13.39
C GLY A 24 14.82 10.31 14.80
N SER A 25 15.94 10.24 15.54
CA SER A 25 15.97 9.62 16.88
C SER A 25 15.04 10.30 17.90
N ASN A 26 14.79 11.59 17.71
CA ASN A 26 13.85 12.41 18.49
C ASN A 26 12.39 12.37 17.97
N LYS A 27 12.06 11.44 17.06
CA LYS A 27 10.76 11.32 16.36
C LYS A 27 10.40 12.47 15.41
N SER A 28 11.32 13.41 15.16
CA SER A 28 11.13 14.47 14.16
C SER A 28 11.08 13.88 12.76
N PHE A 29 10.24 14.47 11.90
CA PHE A 29 10.11 14.05 10.52
C PHE A 29 11.35 14.44 9.72
N ILE A 30 11.97 13.49 9.03
CA ILE A 30 13.11 13.74 8.15
C ILE A 30 12.59 14.27 6.81
N ARG A 31 12.86 15.54 6.52
CA ARG A 31 12.40 16.23 5.30
C ARG A 31 13.24 17.45 4.98
N TRP A 32 13.17 17.94 3.75
CA TRP A 32 13.77 19.23 3.41
C TRP A 32 13.11 20.37 4.21
N PRO A 33 13.86 21.44 4.59
CA PRO A 33 13.35 22.49 5.47
C PRO A 33 12.12 23.24 4.95
N THR A 34 12.00 23.37 3.63
CA THR A 34 10.91 24.09 2.96
C THR A 34 9.87 23.11 2.43
N THR A 35 8.62 23.58 2.26
CA THR A 35 7.54 22.81 1.63
C THR A 35 7.64 22.78 0.11
N SER A 36 8.56 23.54 -0.48
CA SER A 36 8.84 23.60 -1.92
C SER A 36 10.35 23.70 -2.17
N PRO A 37 11.11 22.63 -1.86
CA PRO A 37 12.56 22.64 -2.03
C PRO A 37 12.94 22.66 -3.50
N ASN A 38 14.04 23.35 -3.83
CA ASN A 38 14.67 23.31 -5.16
C ASN A 38 16.00 22.56 -5.01
N LEU A 39 16.07 21.34 -5.53
CA LEU A 39 17.21 20.44 -5.37
C LEU A 39 17.97 20.34 -6.70
N THR A 40 19.30 20.43 -6.62
CA THR A 40 20.18 20.04 -7.73
C THR A 40 20.78 18.68 -7.41
N LEU A 41 20.55 17.71 -8.29
CA LEU A 41 21.09 16.36 -8.23
C LEU A 41 22.29 16.29 -9.20
N TYR A 42 23.47 16.05 -8.66
CA TYR A 42 24.70 15.94 -9.45
C TYR A 42 24.90 14.49 -9.88
N LEU A 43 24.70 14.22 -11.17
CA LEU A 43 24.76 12.89 -11.74
C LEU A 43 26.14 12.59 -12.32
N ASN A 44 26.80 11.55 -11.80
CA ASN A 44 27.87 10.86 -12.50
C ASN A 44 27.30 9.62 -13.21
N PRO A 45 27.15 9.65 -14.55
CA PRO A 45 26.48 8.58 -15.28
C PRO A 45 27.38 7.37 -15.61
N SER A 46 28.68 7.42 -15.25
CA SER A 46 29.64 6.35 -15.55
C SER A 46 29.21 5.05 -14.89
N ASN A 47 29.04 3.99 -15.69
CA ASN A 47 28.53 2.69 -15.25
C ASN A 47 29.21 1.54 -15.99
N ASN A 48 29.18 0.34 -15.40
CA ASN A 48 29.68 -0.90 -16.01
C ASN A 48 28.56 -1.71 -16.72
N ASN A 49 27.37 -1.14 -16.84
CA ASN A 49 26.18 -1.77 -17.40
C ASN A 49 26.03 -1.58 -18.92
N GLY A 50 26.91 -0.78 -19.54
CA GLY A 50 26.88 -0.51 -20.98
C GLY A 50 25.83 0.50 -21.42
N LEU A 51 25.16 1.16 -20.47
CA LEU A 51 24.24 2.27 -20.73
C LEU A 51 25.05 3.52 -21.09
N SER A 52 24.66 4.23 -22.15
CA SER A 52 25.31 5.51 -22.49
C SER A 52 24.94 6.60 -21.47
N ASP A 53 25.83 7.59 -21.32
CA ASP A 53 25.59 8.73 -20.43
C ASP A 53 24.26 9.44 -20.72
N THR A 54 23.89 9.53 -22.00
CA THR A 54 22.62 10.12 -22.44
C THR A 54 21.41 9.28 -22.00
N GLU A 55 21.50 7.95 -22.09
CA GLU A 55 20.41 7.06 -21.64
C GLU A 55 20.22 7.17 -20.12
N VAL A 56 21.31 7.12 -19.35
CA VAL A 56 21.26 7.29 -17.89
C VAL A 56 20.66 8.64 -17.52
N TYR A 57 21.13 9.73 -18.14
CA TYR A 57 20.59 11.07 -17.91
C TYR A 57 19.10 11.15 -18.20
N ASN A 58 18.64 10.62 -19.33
CA ASN A 58 17.23 10.67 -19.72
C ASN A 58 16.33 9.91 -18.74
N ILE A 59 16.75 8.71 -18.31
CA ILE A 59 16.01 7.90 -17.34
C ILE A 59 15.88 8.65 -16.01
N ILE A 60 16.99 9.19 -15.49
CA ILE A 60 16.98 9.92 -14.22
C ILE A 60 16.15 11.20 -14.32
N ASN A 61 16.26 11.92 -15.45
CA ASN A 61 15.46 13.11 -15.68
C ASN A 61 13.95 12.81 -15.76
N SER A 62 13.56 11.67 -16.33
CA SER A 62 12.18 11.18 -16.29
C SER A 62 11.71 10.87 -14.86
N SER A 63 12.50 10.13 -14.06
CA SER A 63 12.17 9.85 -12.65
C SER A 63 12.09 11.12 -11.79
N VAL A 64 12.93 12.12 -12.06
CA VAL A 64 12.86 13.44 -11.42
C VAL A 64 11.55 14.17 -11.78
N ALA A 65 11.12 14.07 -13.04
CA ALA A 65 9.89 14.71 -13.51
C ALA A 65 8.65 14.11 -12.86
N GLU A 66 8.62 12.80 -12.59
CA GLU A 66 7.52 12.11 -11.89
C GLU A 66 7.25 12.75 -10.52
N TRP A 67 8.27 12.87 -9.67
CA TRP A 67 8.14 13.50 -8.34
C TRP A 67 7.83 14.99 -8.42
N SER A 68 8.46 15.71 -9.35
CA SER A 68 8.30 17.17 -9.47
C SER A 68 6.94 17.59 -10.04
N SER A 69 6.29 16.71 -10.81
CA SER A 69 4.94 16.95 -11.36
C SER A 69 3.84 16.67 -10.34
N ASN A 70 4.10 15.80 -9.37
CA ASN A 70 3.11 15.32 -8.41
C ASN A 70 3.24 15.94 -7.00
N SER A 71 4.26 16.75 -6.75
CA SER A 71 4.50 17.44 -5.47
C SER A 71 5.01 18.87 -5.67
N ALA A 72 5.28 19.59 -4.59
CA ALA A 72 5.93 20.91 -4.64
C ALA A 72 7.48 20.85 -4.63
N VAL A 73 8.07 19.64 -4.62
CA VAL A 73 9.52 19.46 -4.79
C VAL A 73 9.89 19.80 -6.22
N ASN A 74 10.92 20.61 -6.42
CA ASN A 74 11.53 20.84 -7.72
C ASN A 74 12.92 20.22 -7.74
N MET A 75 13.17 19.30 -8.66
CA MET A 75 14.48 18.67 -8.82
C MET A 75 15.03 18.94 -10.23
N GLY A 76 16.32 19.26 -10.31
CA GLY A 76 17.05 19.40 -11.57
C GLY A 76 18.30 18.54 -11.56
N VAL A 77 18.65 17.97 -12.71
CA VAL A 77 19.83 17.10 -12.88
C VAL A 77 20.97 17.91 -13.51
N SER A 78 22.17 17.80 -12.95
CA SER A 78 23.40 18.39 -13.50
C SER A 78 24.48 17.32 -13.64
N LEU A 79 25.06 17.15 -14.83
CA LEU A 79 26.13 16.18 -15.03
C LEU A 79 27.42 16.59 -14.30
N THR A 80 28.11 15.60 -13.74
CA THR A 80 29.42 15.74 -13.11
C THR A 80 30.30 14.54 -13.42
N SER A 81 31.62 14.72 -13.32
CA SER A 81 32.60 13.63 -13.39
C SER A 81 33.16 13.22 -12.02
N THR A 82 32.77 13.93 -10.96
CA THR A 82 33.19 13.66 -9.57
C THR A 82 32.20 12.75 -8.87
N THR A 83 32.63 12.17 -7.74
CA THR A 83 31.77 11.45 -6.79
C THR A 83 32.27 11.68 -5.36
N GLY A 84 31.37 11.59 -4.39
CA GLY A 84 31.62 11.76 -2.96
C GLY A 84 31.95 13.18 -2.52
N LEU A 85 31.40 14.21 -3.19
CA LEU A 85 31.58 15.60 -2.77
C LEU A 85 30.51 16.04 -1.76
N ASP A 86 30.96 16.55 -0.61
CA ASP A 86 30.08 17.09 0.41
C ASP A 86 29.35 18.37 -0.01
N GLY A 87 28.14 18.55 0.53
CA GLY A 87 27.27 19.69 0.27
C GLY A 87 26.55 19.61 -1.07
N ARG A 88 26.49 18.42 -1.67
CA ARG A 88 25.82 18.13 -2.95
C ARG A 88 24.98 16.88 -2.80
N ASN A 89 23.81 16.87 -3.43
CA ASN A 89 23.05 15.64 -3.59
C ASN A 89 23.58 14.92 -4.82
N GLU A 90 24.29 13.81 -4.67
CA GLU A 90 24.92 13.10 -5.78
C GLU A 90 24.18 11.82 -6.17
N ILE A 91 24.25 11.46 -7.45
CA ILE A 91 23.80 10.16 -7.96
C ILE A 91 25.00 9.54 -8.66
N SER A 92 25.41 8.35 -8.23
CA SER A 92 26.54 7.66 -8.84
C SER A 92 26.45 6.14 -8.75
N PHE A 93 27.14 5.47 -9.68
CA PHE A 93 27.31 4.03 -9.69
C PHE A 93 28.56 3.64 -8.88
N THR A 94 28.49 2.56 -8.12
CA THR A 94 29.65 2.03 -7.40
C THR A 94 29.61 0.50 -7.32
N THR A 95 30.78 -0.11 -7.47
CA THR A 95 30.99 -1.56 -7.27
C THR A 95 31.39 -1.91 -5.84
N ASN A 96 31.54 -0.91 -4.95
CA ASN A 96 31.98 -1.14 -3.57
C ASN A 96 30.86 -1.77 -2.74
N SER A 97 30.97 -3.08 -2.51
CA SER A 97 30.00 -3.86 -1.73
C SER A 97 29.86 -3.44 -0.27
N LEU A 98 30.79 -2.64 0.29
CA LEU A 98 30.66 -2.12 1.66
C LEU A 98 29.46 -1.20 1.84
N TYR A 99 28.94 -0.59 0.77
CA TYR A 99 27.74 0.24 0.82
C TYR A 99 26.45 -0.56 0.73
N PHE A 100 26.52 -1.85 0.41
CA PHE A 100 25.36 -2.69 0.13
C PHE A 100 25.31 -3.86 1.15
N PRO A 101 24.51 -3.75 2.22
CA PRO A 101 24.49 -4.72 3.33
C PRO A 101 23.89 -6.09 2.99
N GLY A 102 23.69 -6.40 1.71
CA GLY A 102 23.17 -7.67 1.23
C GLY A 102 23.43 -7.86 -0.26
N SER A 103 23.48 -9.11 -0.71
CA SER A 103 23.74 -9.43 -2.13
C SER A 103 22.62 -9.00 -3.07
N GLY A 104 21.48 -8.55 -2.56
CA GLY A 104 20.35 -8.13 -3.38
C GLY A 104 19.99 -6.65 -3.33
N VAL A 105 20.73 -5.86 -2.56
CA VAL A 105 20.54 -4.41 -2.54
C VAL A 105 21.00 -3.81 -3.88
N VAL A 106 20.10 -3.09 -4.56
CA VAL A 106 20.36 -2.51 -5.89
C VAL A 106 20.68 -1.03 -5.85
N GLY A 107 20.18 -0.34 -4.83
CA GLY A 107 20.34 1.08 -4.62
C GLY A 107 20.32 1.37 -3.13
N VAL A 108 21.02 2.43 -2.74
CA VAL A 108 20.96 2.98 -1.38
C VAL A 108 20.91 4.49 -1.49
N THR A 109 19.99 5.09 -0.74
CA THR A 109 19.98 6.53 -0.50
C THR A 109 20.46 6.82 0.91
N ASN A 110 21.54 7.60 1.00
CA ASN A 110 22.09 8.09 2.26
C ASN A 110 21.58 9.52 2.50
N VAL A 111 20.83 9.71 3.58
CA VAL A 111 20.28 11.03 3.93
C VAL A 111 20.99 11.58 5.15
N ALA A 112 21.73 12.68 4.97
CA ALA A 112 22.28 13.46 6.07
C ALA A 112 21.24 14.49 6.53
N PHE A 113 20.95 14.51 7.83
CA PHE A 113 19.95 15.40 8.39
C PHE A 113 20.35 15.94 9.75
N ARG A 114 19.73 17.05 10.13
CA ARG A 114 19.93 17.68 11.43
C ARG A 114 18.98 17.06 12.45
N GLU A 115 19.52 16.38 13.46
CA GLU A 115 18.72 15.71 14.49
C GLU A 115 17.73 16.60 15.20
N GLN A 116 18.09 17.85 15.49
CA GLN A 116 17.27 18.73 16.31
C GLN A 116 15.85 18.93 15.74
N ASP A 117 15.71 18.91 14.41
CA ASP A 117 14.45 19.20 13.72
C ASP A 117 14.14 18.31 12.51
N GLY A 118 15.01 17.34 12.18
CA GLY A 118 14.84 16.43 11.06
C GLY A 118 15.12 17.07 9.69
N ALA A 119 15.73 18.27 9.65
CA ALA A 119 16.00 18.96 8.40
C ALA A 119 17.06 18.20 7.57
N ILE A 120 16.68 17.72 6.38
CA ILE A 120 17.63 17.15 5.41
C ILE A 120 18.62 18.24 4.99
N LEU A 121 19.90 17.87 4.99
CA LEU A 121 21.03 18.70 4.59
C LEU A 121 21.58 18.25 3.23
N GLU A 122 21.61 16.94 3.00
CA GLU A 122 22.21 16.30 1.84
C GLU A 122 21.61 14.90 1.67
N ALA A 123 21.45 14.45 0.42
CA ALA A 123 21.01 13.12 0.09
C ALA A 123 21.75 12.57 -1.14
N ASP A 124 22.45 11.45 -0.95
CA ASP A 124 23.23 10.79 -2.00
C ASP A 124 22.62 9.45 -2.37
N ILE A 125 22.51 9.19 -3.68
CA ILE A 125 22.08 7.92 -4.24
C ILE A 125 23.31 7.15 -4.76
N LEU A 126 23.51 5.96 -4.21
CA LEU A 126 24.51 4.99 -4.66
C LEU A 126 23.83 3.81 -5.34
N LEU A 127 24.10 3.64 -6.63
CA LEU A 127 23.59 2.52 -7.44
C LEU A 127 24.62 1.38 -7.44
N ASN A 128 24.16 0.17 -7.18
CA ASN A 128 25.03 -1.00 -7.14
C ASN A 128 25.40 -1.45 -8.55
N ASP A 129 26.57 -1.03 -9.01
CA ASP A 129 27.06 -1.28 -10.37
C ASP A 129 27.52 -2.74 -10.59
N ASN A 130 27.38 -3.60 -9.58
CA ASN A 130 27.48 -5.05 -9.74
C ASN A 130 26.15 -5.68 -10.21
N MET A 131 25.05 -4.91 -10.24
CA MET A 131 23.74 -5.35 -10.70
C MET A 131 23.52 -4.99 -12.17
N PRO A 132 22.78 -5.85 -12.92
CA PRO A 132 22.49 -5.61 -14.33
C PRO A 132 21.35 -4.60 -14.48
N PHE A 133 21.65 -3.33 -14.67
CA PHE A 133 20.66 -2.29 -14.97
C PHE A 133 20.39 -2.19 -16.47
N TYR A 134 19.12 -2.02 -16.82
CA TYR A 134 18.68 -1.88 -18.22
C TYR A 134 18.07 -0.50 -18.50
N GLY A 135 18.15 -0.08 -19.76
CA GLY A 135 17.69 1.23 -20.23
C GLY A 135 16.22 1.31 -20.65
N SER A 136 15.49 0.19 -20.65
CA SER A 136 14.09 0.10 -21.11
C SER A 136 13.17 -0.49 -20.03
N SER A 137 12.02 0.14 -19.83
CA SER A 137 10.92 -0.39 -19.00
C SER A 137 10.15 -1.52 -19.68
N THR A 138 10.29 -1.66 -21.00
CA THR A 138 9.63 -2.72 -21.78
C THR A 138 10.54 -3.94 -21.93
N LEU A 139 9.97 -5.12 -21.72
CA LEU A 139 10.66 -6.40 -21.92
C LEU A 139 11.15 -6.54 -23.37
N LEU A 140 12.45 -6.40 -23.60
CA LEU A 140 13.14 -7.16 -24.64
C LEU A 140 13.24 -8.60 -24.12
N SER A 141 13.10 -9.61 -24.99
CA SER A 141 12.98 -11.02 -24.61
C SER A 141 14.14 -11.60 -23.78
N SER A 142 15.21 -10.83 -23.55
CA SER A 142 16.40 -11.16 -22.76
C SER A 142 16.59 -10.35 -21.47
N GLU A 143 15.74 -9.36 -21.18
CA GLU A 143 15.96 -8.39 -20.08
C GLU A 143 14.79 -8.40 -19.08
N PRO A 144 15.01 -8.75 -17.81
CA PRO A 144 13.98 -8.65 -16.78
C PRO A 144 13.63 -7.18 -16.52
N SER A 145 12.43 -6.74 -16.95
CA SER A 145 11.98 -5.33 -16.88
C SER A 145 11.90 -4.74 -15.47
N GLU A 146 11.94 -5.56 -14.43
CA GLU A 146 12.08 -5.11 -13.05
C GLU A 146 13.45 -4.42 -12.77
N TYR A 147 14.51 -4.78 -13.52
CA TYR A 147 15.85 -4.17 -13.43
C TYR A 147 16.01 -2.91 -14.29
N TYR A 148 14.91 -2.38 -14.82
CA TYR A 148 14.92 -1.08 -15.46
C TYR A 148 15.43 -0.03 -14.47
N LEU A 149 16.48 0.72 -14.86
CA LEU A 149 17.12 1.71 -13.99
C LEU A 149 16.12 2.73 -13.43
N GLY A 150 15.07 3.08 -14.20
CA GLY A 150 14.05 4.02 -13.75
C GLY A 150 13.24 3.51 -12.56
N ASN A 151 13.03 2.20 -12.40
CA ASN A 151 12.33 1.66 -11.22
C ASN A 151 13.14 1.94 -9.95
N VAL A 152 14.45 1.72 -10.00
CA VAL A 152 15.37 1.95 -8.89
C VAL A 152 15.48 3.43 -8.59
N ILE A 153 15.77 4.27 -9.59
CA ILE A 153 15.95 5.71 -9.38
C ILE A 153 14.68 6.36 -8.81
N THR A 154 13.51 5.99 -9.30
CA THR A 154 12.25 6.56 -8.81
C THR A 154 12.04 6.24 -7.33
N HIS A 155 12.36 5.01 -6.91
CA HIS A 155 12.36 4.61 -5.50
C HIS A 155 13.37 5.41 -4.66
N GLU A 156 14.63 5.46 -5.08
CA GLU A 156 15.69 6.16 -4.34
C GLU A 156 15.42 7.68 -4.23
N LEU A 157 14.82 8.29 -5.26
CA LEU A 157 14.38 9.69 -5.20
C LEU A 157 13.28 9.92 -4.15
N GLY A 158 12.45 8.92 -3.85
CA GLY A 158 11.50 9.01 -2.74
C GLY A 158 12.20 9.12 -1.38
N HIS A 159 13.31 8.40 -1.20
CA HIS A 159 14.16 8.57 0.00
C HIS A 159 14.84 9.94 0.03
N VAL A 160 15.30 10.47 -1.12
CA VAL A 160 15.88 11.83 -1.21
C VAL A 160 14.92 12.89 -0.68
N ILE A 161 13.62 12.72 -0.88
CA ILE A 161 12.60 13.65 -0.37
C ILE A 161 12.09 13.29 1.04
N GLY A 162 12.60 12.22 1.65
CA GLY A 162 12.34 11.84 3.05
C GLY A 162 11.27 10.77 3.27
N LEU A 163 10.80 10.09 2.21
CA LEU A 163 9.87 8.97 2.34
C LEU A 163 10.60 7.71 2.80
N GLY A 164 9.94 6.89 3.59
CA GLY A 164 10.33 5.51 3.91
C GLY A 164 9.60 4.51 3.01
N HIS A 165 9.90 3.23 3.18
CA HIS A 165 9.25 2.19 2.37
C HIS A 165 7.75 2.09 2.63
N SER A 166 6.95 1.95 1.58
CA SER A 166 5.52 1.66 1.70
C SER A 166 5.25 0.15 1.78
N GLN A 167 4.12 -0.20 2.40
CA GLN A 167 3.54 -1.54 2.40
C GLN A 167 2.36 -1.67 1.42
N VAL A 168 2.08 -0.60 0.68
CA VAL A 168 1.20 -0.65 -0.49
C VAL A 168 2.02 -1.26 -1.63
N HIS A 169 1.62 -2.41 -2.13
CA HIS A 169 2.43 -3.20 -3.06
C HIS A 169 2.67 -2.54 -4.41
N SER A 170 1.76 -1.66 -4.82
CA SER A 170 1.87 -0.89 -6.05
C SER A 170 2.68 0.40 -5.87
N SER A 171 3.17 0.71 -4.67
CA SER A 171 3.98 1.91 -4.42
C SER A 171 5.38 1.77 -5.02
N SER A 172 5.87 2.85 -5.64
CA SER A 172 7.27 3.03 -6.02
C SER A 172 8.19 2.88 -4.81
N MET A 173 7.70 3.24 -3.62
CA MET A 173 8.39 3.05 -2.33
C MET A 173 8.27 1.64 -1.75
N PHE A 174 7.68 0.66 -2.43
CA PHE A 174 7.74 -0.72 -1.97
C PHE A 174 9.21 -1.21 -1.96
N TYR A 175 9.64 -1.83 -0.85
CA TYR A 175 11.05 -2.15 -0.57
C TYR A 175 11.71 -3.16 -1.52
N LYS A 176 10.94 -3.75 -2.44
CA LYS A 176 11.37 -4.83 -3.33
C LYS A 176 11.07 -4.48 -4.77
N LEU A 177 12.02 -4.75 -5.66
CA LEU A 177 11.86 -4.42 -7.08
C LEU A 177 10.68 -5.17 -7.71
N TYR A 178 9.84 -4.45 -8.43
CA TYR A 178 8.81 -5.01 -9.31
C TYR A 178 8.60 -4.14 -10.55
N ARG A 179 7.76 -4.61 -11.49
CA ARG A 179 7.54 -3.92 -12.76
C ARG A 179 6.68 -2.67 -12.59
N GLY A 180 7.12 -1.55 -13.16
CA GLY A 180 6.33 -0.31 -13.19
C GLY A 180 6.59 0.65 -12.04
N GLN A 181 7.52 0.33 -11.12
CA GLN A 181 7.92 1.23 -10.01
C GLN A 181 8.51 2.58 -10.44
N HIS A 182 8.78 2.78 -11.72
CA HIS A 182 9.22 4.08 -12.24
C HIS A 182 8.08 5.09 -12.43
N THR A 183 6.82 4.66 -12.31
CA THR A 183 5.65 5.54 -12.35
C THR A 183 5.06 5.63 -10.94
N LEU A 184 4.86 6.85 -10.44
CA LEU A 184 4.31 7.03 -9.10
C LEU A 184 2.85 6.56 -9.04
N GLU A 185 2.55 5.73 -8.04
CA GLU A 185 1.17 5.40 -7.70
C GLU A 185 0.63 6.39 -6.67
N HIS A 186 -0.68 6.32 -6.44
CA HIS A 186 -1.38 7.27 -5.57
C HIS A 186 -0.79 7.38 -4.17
N ASP A 187 -0.34 6.27 -3.56
CA ASP A 187 0.30 6.29 -2.23
C ASP A 187 1.62 7.08 -2.22
N ASP A 188 2.43 6.98 -3.28
CA ASP A 188 3.68 7.72 -3.43
C ASP A 188 3.42 9.23 -3.52
N ILE A 189 2.45 9.60 -4.38
CA ILE A 189 2.03 10.99 -4.60
C ILE A 189 1.54 11.58 -3.28
N ALA A 190 0.69 10.85 -2.57
CA ALA A 190 0.10 11.33 -1.35
C ALA A 190 1.15 11.44 -0.23
N GLY A 191 2.13 10.53 -0.18
CA GLY A 191 3.35 10.62 0.62
C GLY A 191 4.15 11.89 0.38
N ALA A 192 4.48 12.18 -0.88
CA ALA A 192 5.21 13.39 -1.25
C ALA A 192 4.43 14.65 -0.87
N GLN A 193 3.12 14.69 -1.13
CA GLN A 193 2.26 15.84 -0.81
C GLN A 193 2.10 16.08 0.69
N ALA A 194 2.26 15.07 1.53
CA ALA A 194 2.25 15.26 2.99
C ALA A 194 3.42 16.13 3.47
N TYR A 195 4.58 16.06 2.80
CA TYR A 195 5.72 16.94 3.07
C TYR A 195 5.73 18.20 2.21
N TYR A 196 5.39 18.06 0.93
CA TYR A 196 5.56 19.07 -0.11
C TYR A 196 4.24 19.27 -0.87
N PRO A 197 3.22 19.86 -0.22
CA PRO A 197 1.90 20.01 -0.80
C PRO A 197 1.92 21.00 -1.96
N ASN A 198 1.35 20.61 -3.11
CA ASN A 198 1.06 21.50 -4.24
C ASN A 198 -0.45 21.74 -4.45
N GLN A 199 -1.31 21.02 -3.71
CA GLN A 199 -2.76 21.17 -3.69
C GLN A 199 -3.29 20.99 -2.26
N SER A 200 -4.42 21.63 -1.94
CA SER A 200 -5.11 21.45 -0.66
C SER A 200 -6.09 20.28 -0.76
N ASN A 201 -5.85 19.23 0.01
CA ASN A 201 -6.55 17.96 -0.12
C ASN A 201 -7.24 17.56 1.19
N GLY A 202 -8.20 16.63 1.10
CA GLY A 202 -8.93 16.11 2.24
C GLY A 202 -8.09 15.26 3.18
N VAL A 203 -8.59 15.11 4.40
CA VAL A 203 -7.95 14.40 5.50
C VAL A 203 -8.94 13.45 6.17
N ILE A 204 -8.53 12.20 6.35
CA ILE A 204 -9.22 11.23 7.23
C ILE A 204 -8.29 10.91 8.39
N GLN A 205 -8.75 11.03 9.62
CA GLN A 205 -7.96 10.78 10.82
C GLN A 205 -8.74 9.97 11.85
N GLY A 206 -8.03 9.31 12.76
CA GLY A 206 -8.64 8.49 13.81
C GLY A 206 -7.59 7.88 14.73
N THR A 207 -8.01 6.93 15.56
CA THR A 207 -7.11 6.18 16.45
C THR A 207 -7.37 4.69 16.31
N VAL A 208 -6.35 3.91 15.95
CA VAL A 208 -6.44 2.45 15.96
C VAL A 208 -6.24 1.95 17.37
N VAL A 209 -7.21 1.17 17.86
CA VAL A 209 -7.26 0.67 19.23
C VAL A 209 -7.48 -0.84 19.27
N GLY A 210 -7.08 -1.45 20.38
CA GLY A 210 -7.48 -2.80 20.76
C GLY A 210 -7.86 -2.89 22.23
N SER A 211 -8.52 -3.99 22.59
CA SER A 211 -9.16 -4.30 23.86
C SER A 211 -10.27 -3.34 24.26
N SER A 212 -11.11 -3.74 25.22
CA SER A 212 -12.12 -2.87 25.84
C SER A 212 -11.54 -1.66 26.59
N LYS A 213 -10.22 -1.60 26.79
CA LYS A 213 -9.51 -0.45 27.36
C LYS A 213 -9.09 0.59 26.32
N LEU A 214 -9.36 0.34 25.03
CA LEU A 214 -9.04 1.23 23.91
C LEU A 214 -7.54 1.60 23.87
N ILE A 215 -6.68 0.59 24.02
CA ILE A 215 -5.24 0.78 23.99
C ILE A 215 -4.84 1.03 22.54
N GLY A 216 -4.23 2.19 22.28
CA GLY A 216 -3.71 2.56 20.96
C GLY A 216 -2.60 1.62 20.49
N ILE A 217 -2.65 1.26 19.21
CA ILE A 217 -1.74 0.29 18.59
C ILE A 217 -0.81 0.99 17.60
N ILE A 218 0.50 0.91 17.85
CA ILE A 218 1.55 1.44 16.97
C ILE A 218 1.82 0.53 15.77
N GLY A 219 2.05 1.13 14.60
CA GLY A 219 2.40 0.40 13.40
C GLY A 219 1.29 -0.55 12.96
N THR A 220 0.05 -0.05 12.95
CA THR A 220 -0.99 -0.60 12.08
C THR A 220 -0.98 0.23 10.80
N GLN A 221 -1.01 -0.44 9.65
CA GLN A 221 -1.21 0.23 8.39
C GLN A 221 -2.70 0.47 8.18
N VAL A 222 -3.08 1.71 7.91
CA VAL A 222 -4.44 2.13 7.57
C VAL A 222 -4.41 2.62 6.12
N GLU A 223 -5.07 1.89 5.23
CA GLU A 223 -5.18 2.18 3.81
C GLU A 223 -6.53 2.85 3.52
N ALA A 224 -6.54 3.92 2.73
CA ALA A 224 -7.74 4.52 2.17
C ALA A 224 -7.97 3.98 0.76
N ILE A 225 -9.04 3.20 0.60
CA ILE A 225 -9.47 2.66 -0.69
C ILE A 225 -10.54 3.58 -1.27
N SER A 226 -10.29 4.12 -2.45
CA SER A 226 -11.22 4.99 -3.16
C SER A 226 -12.40 4.18 -3.69
N ALA A 227 -13.63 4.58 -3.36
CA ALA A 227 -14.83 3.96 -3.91
C ALA A 227 -14.96 4.20 -5.42
N SER A 228 -14.46 5.34 -5.92
CA SER A 228 -14.49 5.68 -7.34
C SER A 228 -13.51 4.87 -8.19
N SER A 229 -12.30 4.57 -7.70
CA SER A 229 -11.28 3.85 -8.47
C SER A 229 -11.09 2.39 -8.05
N GLY A 230 -11.49 2.02 -6.83
CA GLY A 230 -11.17 0.72 -6.23
C GLY A 230 -9.72 0.58 -5.76
N LYS A 231 -8.88 1.60 -5.97
CA LYS A 231 -7.45 1.54 -5.63
C LYS A 231 -7.18 2.01 -4.20
N VAL A 232 -6.11 1.51 -3.60
CA VAL A 232 -5.48 2.15 -2.43
C VAL A 232 -4.88 3.47 -2.91
N VAL A 233 -5.45 4.58 -2.46
CA VAL A 233 -4.98 5.91 -2.88
C VAL A 233 -3.98 6.54 -1.92
N ALA A 234 -3.92 6.03 -0.69
CA ALA A 234 -3.04 6.50 0.36
C ALA A 234 -3.05 5.53 1.54
N ALA A 235 -1.94 5.45 2.24
CA ALA A 235 -1.82 4.72 3.50
C ALA A 235 -1.12 5.56 4.59
N ALA A 236 -1.41 5.23 5.85
CA ALA A 236 -0.70 5.78 6.99
C ALA A 236 -0.36 4.69 8.00
N LEU A 237 0.74 4.89 8.72
CA LEU A 237 1.08 4.06 9.87
C LEU A 237 0.69 4.79 11.15
N THR A 238 0.14 4.05 12.09
CA THR A 238 -0.28 4.60 13.38
C THR A 238 0.91 4.94 14.28
N ASN A 239 0.80 6.06 14.99
CA ASN A 239 1.78 6.49 16.00
C ASN A 239 1.74 5.61 17.25
N ASP A 240 2.59 5.92 18.24
CA ASP A 240 2.66 5.19 19.51
C ASP A 240 1.33 5.16 20.28
N ASP A 241 0.53 6.22 20.19
CA ASP A 241 -0.82 6.32 20.75
C ASP A 241 -1.94 5.73 19.87
N GLY A 242 -1.60 5.10 18.75
CA GLY A 242 -2.55 4.56 17.78
C GLY A 242 -3.13 5.60 16.82
N THR A 243 -2.83 6.89 16.98
CA THR A 243 -3.36 7.92 16.08
C THR A 243 -2.83 7.76 14.67
N PHE A 244 -3.69 8.03 13.69
CA PHE A 244 -3.31 8.15 12.30
C PHE A 244 -4.02 9.35 11.66
N ALA A 245 -3.41 9.86 10.60
CA ALA A 245 -4.06 10.74 9.65
C ALA A 245 -3.66 10.25 8.26
N ILE A 246 -4.57 10.36 7.29
CA ILE A 246 -4.35 10.15 5.86
C ILE A 246 -4.71 11.48 5.20
N THR A 247 -3.72 12.14 4.59
CA THR A 247 -3.85 13.50 4.04
C THR A 247 -3.56 13.47 2.55
N GLY A 248 -4.19 14.29 1.70
CA GLY A 248 -3.91 14.19 0.27
C GLY A 248 -5.07 13.58 -0.53
N LEU A 249 -6.20 13.35 0.12
CA LEU A 249 -7.36 12.70 -0.49
C LEU A 249 -8.20 13.69 -1.31
N SER A 250 -8.83 13.21 -2.37
CA SER A 250 -9.75 14.01 -3.17
C SER A 250 -11.02 14.36 -2.36
N LEU A 251 -11.54 15.57 -2.56
CA LEU A 251 -12.75 16.06 -1.90
C LEU A 251 -14.05 15.71 -2.65
N ASN A 252 -14.01 14.83 -3.64
CA ASN A 252 -15.20 14.40 -4.39
C ASN A 252 -15.20 12.87 -4.54
N ASP A 253 -14.88 12.19 -3.45
CA ASP A 253 -14.84 10.73 -3.41
C ASP A 253 -15.28 10.22 -2.03
N GLN A 254 -15.58 8.93 -2.00
CA GLN A 254 -15.86 8.18 -0.78
C GLN A 254 -14.72 7.20 -0.55
N TYR A 255 -14.30 7.03 0.70
CA TYR A 255 -13.18 6.17 1.06
C TYR A 255 -13.59 5.08 2.04
N PHE A 256 -13.05 3.87 1.84
CA PHE A 256 -13.11 2.78 2.81
C PHE A 256 -11.75 2.64 3.49
N LEU A 257 -11.73 2.56 4.82
CA LEU A 257 -10.48 2.31 5.55
C LEU A 257 -10.26 0.82 5.72
N TYR A 258 -9.12 0.32 5.27
CA TYR A 258 -8.66 -1.05 5.47
C TYR A 258 -7.44 -1.07 6.38
N LEU A 259 -7.50 -1.84 7.45
CA LEU A 259 -6.47 -1.91 8.48
C LEU A 259 -5.78 -3.25 8.41
N LYS A 260 -4.46 -3.28 8.42
CA LYS A 260 -3.68 -4.52 8.44
C LYS A 260 -2.41 -4.41 9.28
N PRO A 261 -1.92 -5.51 9.86
CA PRO A 261 -0.66 -5.51 10.60
C PRO A 261 0.52 -5.27 9.67
N LEU A 262 1.56 -4.62 10.18
CA LEU A 262 2.81 -4.49 9.46
C LEU A 262 3.47 -5.86 9.23
N GLN A 263 4.07 -6.00 8.06
CA GLN A 263 4.96 -7.12 7.72
C GLN A 263 6.42 -6.64 7.59
N VAL A 264 7.39 -7.54 7.62
CA VAL A 264 8.80 -7.25 7.28
C VAL A 264 9.32 -5.97 7.99
N LEU A 265 9.22 -5.91 9.32
CA LEU A 265 9.50 -4.69 10.11
C LEU A 265 10.90 -4.13 9.89
N GLU A 266 11.85 -4.98 9.48
CA GLU A 266 13.22 -4.64 9.15
C GLU A 266 13.36 -3.70 7.93
N THR A 267 12.34 -3.60 7.06
CA THR A 267 12.34 -2.67 5.93
C THR A 267 11.68 -1.34 6.26
N LEU A 268 11.06 -1.21 7.43
CA LEU A 268 10.39 0.01 7.85
C LEU A 268 11.31 0.87 8.74
N PRO A 269 11.02 2.18 8.90
CA PRO A 269 11.75 3.04 9.81
C PRO A 269 11.83 2.43 11.22
N GLY A 270 12.99 2.56 11.88
CA GLY A 270 13.29 1.87 13.15
C GLY A 270 12.28 2.08 14.29
N ILE A 271 11.47 3.15 14.24
CA ILE A 271 10.39 3.43 15.18
C ILE A 271 9.33 2.31 15.26
N TYR A 272 9.14 1.55 14.17
CA TYR A 272 8.18 0.44 14.06
C TYR A 272 8.79 -0.94 14.37
N SER A 273 10.07 -1.00 14.73
CA SER A 273 10.78 -2.27 14.96
C SER A 273 10.17 -3.15 16.05
N ASP A 274 9.52 -2.54 17.03
CA ASP A 274 8.84 -3.23 18.13
C ASP A 274 7.32 -3.40 17.90
N SER A 275 6.79 -3.03 16.73
CA SER A 275 5.36 -3.20 16.43
C SER A 275 4.93 -4.66 16.57
N ARG A 276 3.75 -4.85 17.16
CA ARG A 276 3.20 -6.17 17.51
C ARG A 276 1.88 -6.41 16.80
N LYS A 277 1.61 -7.68 16.51
CA LYS A 277 0.34 -8.12 15.91
C LYS A 277 -0.40 -9.16 16.74
N ASP A 278 0.25 -9.76 17.73
CA ASP A 278 -0.21 -10.88 18.56
C ASP A 278 -1.21 -10.49 19.66
N PHE A 279 -2.22 -9.67 19.32
CA PHE A 279 -3.19 -9.14 20.28
C PHE A 279 -4.49 -9.95 20.40
N CYS A 280 -4.66 -10.95 19.55
CA CYS A 280 -5.85 -11.81 19.56
C CYS A 280 -5.69 -13.00 20.51
N ASN A 281 -6.77 -13.74 20.75
CA ASN A 281 -6.76 -14.91 21.65
C ASN A 281 -5.66 -15.90 21.26
N SER A 282 -5.02 -16.51 22.26
CA SER A 282 -3.87 -17.39 22.06
C SER A 282 -2.65 -16.70 21.43
N ASN A 283 -2.50 -15.39 21.61
CA ASN A 283 -1.43 -14.56 21.04
C ASN A 283 -1.33 -14.69 19.50
N THR A 284 -2.47 -14.86 18.83
CA THR A 284 -2.51 -14.88 17.36
C THR A 284 -2.50 -13.46 16.80
N ALA A 285 -2.02 -13.34 15.56
CA ALA A 285 -2.00 -12.07 14.85
C ALA A 285 -3.43 -11.58 14.57
N TYR A 286 -3.69 -10.29 14.73
CA TYR A 286 -4.87 -9.67 14.11
C TYR A 286 -4.72 -9.67 12.58
N ARG A 287 -5.86 -9.71 11.89
CA ARG A 287 -5.93 -9.82 10.43
C ARG A 287 -6.26 -8.48 9.80
N GLY A 288 -6.11 -8.44 8.48
CA GLY A 288 -6.67 -7.37 7.66
C GLY A 288 -8.18 -7.25 7.86
N GLY A 289 -8.71 -6.03 7.87
CA GLY A 289 -10.15 -5.81 8.01
C GLY A 289 -10.55 -4.38 7.73
N PHE A 290 -11.79 -4.19 7.28
CA PHE A 290 -12.34 -2.86 7.04
C PHE A 290 -12.84 -2.21 8.31
N PHE A 291 -12.75 -0.88 8.36
CA PHE A 291 -13.53 -0.10 9.29
C PHE A 291 -15.02 -0.28 9.00
N GLN A 292 -15.74 -0.74 10.01
CA GLN A 292 -17.17 -1.03 10.00
C GLN A 292 -17.78 -0.58 11.32
N SER A 293 -19.11 -0.54 11.42
CA SER A 293 -19.78 -0.14 12.66
C SER A 293 -19.70 -1.26 13.72
N CYS A 294 -20.10 -0.94 14.96
CA CYS A 294 -20.25 -1.94 16.02
C CYS A 294 -21.55 -2.75 15.94
N TYR A 295 -22.45 -2.46 15.01
CA TYR A 295 -23.69 -3.22 14.87
C TYR A 295 -23.39 -4.57 14.22
N ASN A 296 -23.87 -5.66 14.82
CA ASN A 296 -23.70 -7.01 14.26
C ASN A 296 -24.28 -7.14 12.84
N SER A 297 -25.29 -6.34 12.49
CA SER A 297 -25.87 -6.28 11.14
C SER A 297 -24.92 -5.70 10.09
N ASP A 298 -23.93 -4.92 10.52
CA ASP A 298 -23.01 -4.21 9.66
C ASP A 298 -21.64 -4.92 9.59
N GLU A 299 -21.52 -6.11 10.19
CA GLU A 299 -20.31 -6.90 10.10
C GLU A 299 -20.02 -7.28 8.65
N GLY A 300 -18.79 -7.03 8.18
CA GLY A 300 -18.42 -7.22 6.79
C GLY A 300 -18.99 -6.21 5.80
N PHE A 301 -19.59 -5.12 6.29
CA PHE A 301 -20.05 -3.99 5.49
C PHE A 301 -19.24 -2.73 5.83
N PRO A 302 -18.22 -2.38 5.03
CA PRO A 302 -17.36 -1.23 5.29
C PRO A 302 -18.14 0.09 5.29
N ILE A 303 -17.82 0.98 6.24
CA ILE A 303 -18.41 2.33 6.26
C ILE A 303 -17.67 3.20 5.24
N GLY A 304 -18.41 3.77 4.30
CA GLY A 304 -17.91 4.78 3.37
C GLY A 304 -17.75 6.14 4.05
N ILE A 305 -16.56 6.74 3.94
CA ILE A 305 -16.23 8.06 4.47
C ILE A 305 -16.22 9.07 3.33
N ASP A 306 -17.22 9.96 3.31
CA ASP A 306 -17.31 11.00 2.30
C ASP A 306 -16.39 12.18 2.64
N LEU A 307 -15.51 12.55 1.72
CA LEU A 307 -14.81 13.84 1.77
C LEU A 307 -15.47 14.79 0.78
N THR A 308 -15.79 15.99 1.26
CA THR A 308 -16.39 17.05 0.46
C THR A 308 -15.71 18.38 0.75
N SER A 309 -15.93 19.40 -0.08
CA SER A 309 -15.50 20.77 0.23
C SER A 309 -16.04 21.29 1.58
N SER A 310 -17.21 20.81 2.00
CA SER A 310 -17.82 21.15 3.30
C SER A 310 -17.35 20.28 4.48
N SER A 311 -16.76 19.12 4.19
CA SER A 311 -16.25 18.15 5.16
C SER A 311 -14.91 17.60 4.67
N SER A 312 -13.94 18.50 4.56
CA SER A 312 -12.61 18.18 4.03
C SER A 312 -11.71 17.49 5.05
N VAL A 313 -12.07 17.52 6.33
CA VAL A 313 -11.36 16.83 7.42
C VAL A 313 -12.39 16.01 8.20
N VAL A 314 -12.24 14.69 8.17
CA VAL A 314 -13.13 13.76 8.88
C VAL A 314 -12.33 13.00 9.93
N ASN A 315 -12.81 13.03 11.18
CA ASN A 315 -12.30 12.19 12.24
C ASN A 315 -13.25 11.00 12.44
N VAL A 316 -12.76 9.79 12.21
CA VAL A 316 -13.54 8.55 12.34
C VAL A 316 -13.62 8.02 13.77
N GLY A 317 -12.93 8.65 14.72
CA GLY A 317 -12.87 8.21 16.11
C GLY A 317 -11.98 6.99 16.29
N ASN A 318 -12.41 6.08 17.17
CA ASN A 318 -11.70 4.83 17.41
C ASN A 318 -12.00 3.79 16.32
N VAL A 319 -10.95 3.18 15.77
CA VAL A 319 -11.04 2.09 14.81
C VAL A 319 -10.42 0.84 15.43
N SER A 320 -11.15 -0.25 15.48
CA SER A 320 -10.65 -1.48 16.08
C SER A 320 -9.75 -2.24 15.11
N ILE A 321 -8.69 -2.88 15.63
CA ILE A 321 -8.07 -4.02 14.92
C ILE A 321 -9.06 -5.17 14.76
N ASN A 322 -8.74 -6.17 13.95
CA ASN A 322 -9.65 -7.26 13.64
C ASN A 322 -9.07 -8.63 14.04
N CYS A 323 -9.72 -9.32 14.98
CA CYS A 323 -9.32 -10.68 15.39
C CYS A 323 -10.11 -11.81 14.70
N GLY A 324 -11.11 -11.46 13.88
CA GLY A 324 -12.02 -12.40 13.24
C GLY A 324 -12.06 -12.29 11.73
N LEU A 325 -12.90 -13.12 11.12
CA LEU A 325 -13.27 -12.96 9.72
C LEU A 325 -14.43 -11.96 9.62
N LYS A 326 -14.17 -10.74 9.16
CA LYS A 326 -15.18 -9.68 9.07
C LYS A 326 -15.83 -9.70 7.69
N VAL A 327 -16.75 -10.63 7.52
CA VAL A 327 -17.63 -10.77 6.35
C VAL A 327 -19.08 -10.87 6.85
N PRO A 328 -20.09 -10.52 6.05
CA PRO A 328 -21.46 -10.57 6.52
C PRO A 328 -21.85 -11.99 6.98
N PRO A 329 -22.37 -12.17 8.20
CA PRO A 329 -22.76 -13.50 8.68
C PRO A 329 -23.80 -14.18 7.78
N SER A 330 -24.74 -13.40 7.23
CA SER A 330 -25.73 -13.87 6.27
C SER A 330 -25.09 -14.37 4.96
N TYR A 331 -24.11 -13.66 4.43
CA TYR A 331 -23.32 -14.09 3.27
C TYR A 331 -22.53 -15.37 3.55
N PHE A 332 -21.88 -15.45 4.72
CA PHE A 332 -21.10 -16.62 5.09
C PHE A 332 -21.99 -17.87 5.17
N LEU A 333 -23.19 -17.74 5.74
CA LEU A 333 -24.17 -18.83 5.86
C LEU A 333 -24.82 -19.19 4.51
N SER A 334 -24.89 -18.26 3.57
CA SER A 334 -25.48 -18.50 2.25
C SER A 334 -24.49 -19.02 1.21
N LYS A 335 -23.22 -19.23 1.54
CA LYS A 335 -22.24 -19.83 0.61
C LYS A 335 -22.78 -21.15 0.03
N GLY A 336 -22.75 -21.27 -1.30
CA GLY A 336 -23.39 -22.38 -2.04
C GLY A 336 -24.88 -22.16 -2.37
N SER A 337 -25.42 -21.00 -2.01
CA SER A 337 -26.78 -20.53 -2.33
C SER A 337 -26.74 -19.01 -2.61
N SER A 338 -27.91 -18.38 -2.75
CA SER A 338 -28.00 -16.94 -3.02
C SER A 338 -27.95 -16.10 -1.74
N PHE A 339 -27.19 -15.01 -1.78
CA PHE A 339 -27.07 -13.99 -0.75
C PHE A 339 -27.81 -12.72 -1.18
N ASP A 340 -28.83 -12.31 -0.42
CA ASP A 340 -29.53 -11.05 -0.66
C ASP A 340 -28.73 -9.88 -0.08
N LEU A 341 -28.12 -9.08 -0.96
CA LEU A 341 -27.44 -7.85 -0.58
C LEU A 341 -28.48 -6.74 -0.41
N ASN A 342 -28.78 -6.37 0.83
CA ASN A 342 -29.63 -5.21 1.10
C ASN A 342 -28.95 -3.92 0.62
N VAL A 343 -29.45 -3.33 -0.46
CA VAL A 343 -28.89 -2.12 -1.07
C VAL A 343 -29.66 -0.84 -0.75
N ILE A 344 -30.78 -0.91 -0.03
CA ILE A 344 -31.52 0.30 0.39
C ILE A 344 -31.30 0.50 1.90
N ASP A 345 -30.81 1.68 2.28
CA ASP A 345 -30.67 2.02 3.69
C ASP A 345 -31.95 2.63 4.30
N ASP A 346 -31.93 2.80 5.63
CA ASP A 346 -33.04 3.41 6.39
C ASP A 346 -33.38 4.84 5.92
N TYR A 347 -32.49 5.50 5.18
CA TYR A 347 -32.64 6.87 4.68
C TYR A 347 -33.13 6.91 3.23
N GLY A 348 -33.31 5.76 2.58
CA GLY A 348 -33.73 5.65 1.18
C GLY A 348 -32.61 5.83 0.16
N ASN A 349 -31.33 5.83 0.59
CA ASN A 349 -30.22 5.80 -0.37
C ASN A 349 -30.00 4.39 -0.87
N ALA A 350 -29.61 4.28 -2.13
CA ALA A 350 -29.26 3.04 -2.78
C ALA A 350 -27.75 2.84 -2.88
N GLY A 351 -27.32 1.61 -2.64
CA GLY A 351 -25.94 1.17 -2.65
C GLY A 351 -25.62 0.33 -1.42
N ASN A 352 -24.56 -0.45 -1.52
CA ASN A 352 -23.93 -1.11 -0.39
C ASN A 352 -22.53 -1.54 -0.78
N THR A 353 -21.67 -1.78 0.20
CA THR A 353 -20.35 -2.36 -0.03
C THR A 353 -20.17 -3.48 0.97
N PHE A 354 -19.77 -4.66 0.50
CA PHE A 354 -19.53 -5.79 1.39
C PHE A 354 -18.26 -6.55 1.03
N VAL A 355 -17.72 -7.23 2.03
CA VAL A 355 -16.51 -8.04 1.92
C VAL A 355 -16.89 -9.50 1.68
N GLY A 356 -16.50 -10.02 0.53
CA GLY A 356 -16.56 -11.44 0.20
C GLY A 356 -15.19 -12.11 0.26
N PHE A 357 -15.17 -13.44 0.21
CA PHE A 357 -13.93 -14.20 0.14
C PHE A 357 -14.15 -15.58 -0.51
N PHE A 358 -13.06 -16.14 -1.04
CA PHE A 358 -12.97 -17.53 -1.45
C PHE A 358 -11.84 -18.25 -0.73
N THR A 359 -12.07 -19.52 -0.41
CA THR A 359 -10.98 -20.40 0.04
C THR A 359 -10.22 -20.97 -1.16
N ASN A 360 -8.99 -21.44 -0.91
CA ASN A 360 -8.23 -22.20 -1.92
C ASN A 360 -9.00 -23.39 -2.51
N SER A 361 -9.87 -24.05 -1.73
CA SER A 361 -10.71 -25.15 -2.23
C SER A 361 -11.71 -24.64 -3.25
N GLN A 362 -12.37 -23.51 -2.96
CA GLN A 362 -13.39 -22.91 -3.81
C GLN A 362 -12.82 -22.37 -5.13
N ILE A 363 -11.60 -21.83 -5.09
CA ILE A 363 -10.89 -21.41 -6.30
C ILE A 363 -10.60 -22.61 -7.20
N LYS A 364 -10.23 -23.76 -6.62
CA LYS A 364 -9.98 -25.01 -7.36
C LYS A 364 -11.26 -25.61 -7.94
N SER A 365 -12.33 -25.66 -7.15
CA SER A 365 -13.62 -26.20 -7.58
C SER A 365 -14.46 -25.21 -8.37
N THR A 366 -13.99 -23.96 -8.56
CA THR A 366 -14.72 -22.85 -9.19
C THR A 366 -16.11 -22.64 -8.57
N GLU A 367 -16.19 -22.77 -7.25
CA GLU A 367 -17.42 -22.53 -6.49
C GLU A 367 -17.74 -21.05 -6.45
N SER A 368 -18.89 -20.67 -7.01
CA SER A 368 -19.32 -19.28 -7.11
C SER A 368 -20.02 -18.78 -5.85
N ASP A 369 -19.92 -17.47 -5.61
CA ASP A 369 -20.87 -16.76 -4.78
C ASP A 369 -22.03 -16.24 -5.63
N GLU A 370 -23.27 -16.39 -5.17
CA GLU A 370 -24.45 -15.81 -5.82
C GLU A 370 -24.98 -14.64 -4.99
N ILE A 371 -25.00 -13.44 -5.57
CA ILE A 371 -25.38 -12.19 -4.92
C ILE A 371 -26.61 -11.62 -5.61
N ILE A 372 -27.67 -11.35 -4.86
CA ILE A 372 -28.89 -10.72 -5.36
C ILE A 372 -28.88 -9.25 -4.96
N VAL A 373 -29.16 -8.38 -5.93
CA VAL A 373 -29.39 -6.95 -5.72
C VAL A 373 -30.78 -6.63 -6.26
N ASP A 374 -31.69 -6.31 -5.35
CA ASP A 374 -33.07 -5.96 -5.66
C ASP A 374 -33.27 -4.43 -5.54
N LEU A 375 -33.59 -3.80 -6.67
CA LEU A 375 -33.90 -2.38 -6.80
C LEU A 375 -35.29 -2.18 -7.42
N THR A 376 -36.16 -3.19 -7.36
CA THR A 376 -37.49 -3.13 -7.99
C THR A 376 -38.39 -2.05 -7.39
N ASP A 377 -38.26 -1.79 -6.08
CA ASP A 377 -38.97 -0.71 -5.37
C ASP A 377 -38.17 0.61 -5.32
N TYR A 378 -36.99 0.67 -5.95
CA TYR A 378 -36.17 1.88 -5.98
C TYR A 378 -36.51 2.73 -7.22
N SER A 379 -36.85 4.00 -6.98
CA SER A 379 -37.16 4.95 -8.05
C SER A 379 -36.03 5.96 -8.23
N VAL A 380 -35.69 6.22 -9.50
CA VAL A 380 -34.72 7.26 -9.87
C VAL A 380 -35.43 8.35 -10.67
N SER A 381 -34.85 9.56 -10.70
CA SER A 381 -35.42 10.66 -11.48
C SER A 381 -35.38 10.37 -12.99
N SER A 382 -35.95 11.27 -13.80
CA SER A 382 -35.74 11.22 -15.25
C SER A 382 -34.24 11.29 -15.61
N GLY A 383 -33.82 10.48 -16.58
CA GLY A 383 -32.45 10.36 -17.08
C GLY A 383 -31.93 8.92 -17.07
N ASP A 384 -30.69 8.75 -17.55
CA ASP A 384 -30.02 7.45 -17.62
C ASP A 384 -29.26 7.20 -16.32
N TYR A 385 -29.86 6.41 -15.44
CA TYR A 385 -29.26 5.95 -14.19
C TYR A 385 -28.77 4.52 -14.32
N TYR A 386 -27.73 4.20 -13.55
CA TYR A 386 -27.04 2.92 -13.61
C TYR A 386 -26.77 2.39 -12.21
N LEU A 387 -26.91 1.07 -12.06
CA LEU A 387 -26.29 0.30 -11.00
C LEU A 387 -24.83 0.07 -11.38
N ASP A 388 -23.91 0.68 -10.63
CA ASP A 388 -22.48 0.41 -10.73
C ASP A 388 -22.12 -0.75 -9.82
N VAL A 389 -21.44 -1.75 -10.36
CA VAL A 389 -20.89 -2.88 -9.60
C VAL A 389 -19.39 -2.94 -9.86
N LYS A 390 -18.59 -2.88 -8.79
CA LYS A 390 -17.14 -3.07 -8.85
C LYS A 390 -16.74 -4.26 -8.02
N LEU A 391 -15.87 -5.10 -8.57
CA LEU A 391 -15.16 -6.12 -7.80
C LEU A 391 -13.70 -5.70 -7.69
N VAL A 392 -13.29 -5.40 -6.45
CA VAL A 392 -11.94 -4.98 -6.09
C VAL A 392 -11.32 -6.08 -5.27
N TYR A 393 -10.17 -6.60 -5.67
CA TYR A 393 -9.50 -7.70 -4.97
C TYR A 393 -7.98 -7.67 -5.10
N GLN A 394 -7.45 -6.98 -6.10
CA GLN A 394 -6.01 -6.81 -6.27
C GLN A 394 -5.32 -6.11 -5.08
N PRO A 395 -5.89 -5.04 -4.46
CA PRO A 395 -5.34 -4.44 -3.23
C PRO A 395 -5.10 -5.41 -2.07
N PHE A 396 -5.88 -6.49 -1.98
CA PHE A 396 -5.83 -7.44 -0.87
C PHE A 396 -4.87 -8.61 -1.11
N TYR A 397 -4.02 -8.53 -2.14
CA TYR A 397 -3.15 -9.64 -2.54
C TYR A 397 -3.92 -10.94 -2.82
N SER A 398 -5.18 -10.81 -3.27
CA SER A 398 -6.01 -11.98 -3.59
C SER A 398 -5.58 -12.57 -4.92
N GLU A 399 -4.73 -13.59 -4.86
CA GLU A 399 -4.27 -14.35 -6.03
C GLU A 399 -5.40 -15.20 -6.62
N MET A 400 -6.29 -14.55 -7.38
CA MET A 400 -7.36 -15.20 -8.13
C MET A 400 -7.73 -14.33 -9.33
N TYR A 401 -8.57 -14.87 -10.20
CA TYR A 401 -9.27 -14.15 -11.24
C TYR A 401 -10.77 -14.33 -11.02
N LEU A 402 -11.54 -13.24 -11.09
CA LEU A 402 -12.99 -13.29 -10.90
C LEU A 402 -13.72 -13.12 -12.24
N GLU A 403 -14.69 -14.00 -12.47
CA GLU A 403 -15.70 -13.84 -13.52
C GLU A 403 -17.06 -13.56 -12.88
N MET A 404 -17.85 -12.68 -13.48
CA MET A 404 -19.20 -12.35 -13.04
C MET A 404 -20.20 -12.64 -14.14
N ASP A 405 -21.04 -13.64 -13.89
CA ASP A 405 -22.25 -13.93 -14.66
C ASP A 405 -23.42 -13.10 -14.10
N VAL A 406 -24.19 -12.45 -14.97
CA VAL A 406 -25.35 -11.64 -14.58
C VAL A 406 -26.60 -12.21 -15.21
N GLU A 407 -27.55 -12.62 -14.37
CA GLU A 407 -28.88 -13.04 -14.77
C GLU A 407 -29.83 -11.84 -14.65
N PHE A 408 -30.53 -11.54 -15.74
CA PHE A 408 -31.54 -10.48 -15.81
C PHE A 408 -32.94 -11.09 -15.79
N THR A 409 -33.92 -10.39 -15.20
CA THR A 409 -35.34 -10.78 -15.28
C THR A 409 -35.83 -10.87 -16.73
N SER A 410 -35.28 -10.03 -17.61
CA SER A 410 -35.53 -10.08 -19.05
C SER A 410 -34.25 -9.81 -19.86
N GLY A 411 -33.97 -10.69 -20.82
CA GLY A 411 -32.79 -10.61 -21.70
C GLY A 411 -31.77 -11.73 -21.50
N PRO A 412 -30.72 -11.78 -22.34
CA PRO A 412 -29.68 -12.80 -22.21
C PRO A 412 -28.75 -12.51 -21.03
N ASN A 413 -28.30 -13.57 -20.37
CA ASN A 413 -27.24 -13.48 -19.36
C ASN A 413 -25.97 -12.87 -19.98
N LYS A 414 -25.22 -12.13 -19.17
CA LYS A 414 -23.95 -11.52 -19.58
C LYS A 414 -22.82 -12.00 -18.69
N LYS A 415 -21.62 -12.15 -19.26
CA LYS A 415 -20.39 -12.49 -18.54
C LYS A 415 -19.41 -11.33 -18.54
N PHE A 416 -18.74 -11.12 -17.42
CA PHE A 416 -17.75 -10.07 -17.22
C PHE A 416 -16.48 -10.61 -16.52
N PRO A 417 -15.31 -10.02 -16.78
CA PRO A 417 -15.08 -9.03 -17.84
C PRO A 417 -15.22 -9.68 -19.23
N VAL A 418 -15.71 -8.92 -20.22
CA VAL A 418 -15.95 -9.42 -21.59
C VAL A 418 -14.63 -9.63 -22.35
N ASN A 419 -13.64 -8.79 -22.05
CA ASN A 419 -12.34 -8.79 -22.69
C ASN A 419 -11.34 -9.66 -21.92
N PRO A 420 -10.26 -10.14 -22.58
CA PRO A 420 -9.12 -10.72 -21.89
C PRO A 420 -8.54 -9.72 -20.87
N ILE A 421 -7.75 -10.23 -19.92
CA ILE A 421 -7.06 -9.42 -18.91
C ILE A 421 -6.37 -8.23 -19.59
N GLU A 422 -6.73 -7.02 -19.17
CA GLU A 422 -6.11 -5.80 -19.65
C GLU A 422 -4.73 -5.66 -19.01
N TYR A 423 -3.78 -5.13 -19.77
CA TYR A 423 -2.42 -4.89 -19.30
C TYR A 423 -2.08 -3.42 -19.45
N ASN A 424 -1.44 -2.85 -18.43
CA ASN A 424 -0.89 -1.50 -18.53
C ASN A 424 0.36 -1.47 -19.44
N SER A 425 0.95 -0.29 -19.63
CA SER A 425 2.17 -0.08 -20.43
C SER A 425 3.35 -0.96 -20.00
N ASP A 426 3.41 -1.33 -18.73
CA ASP A 426 4.46 -2.16 -18.12
C ASP A 426 4.15 -3.66 -18.13
N LYS A 427 3.04 -4.03 -18.79
CA LYS A 427 2.54 -5.41 -18.89
C LYS A 427 2.12 -6.00 -17.54
N ASN A 428 1.72 -5.16 -16.58
CA ASN A 428 1.04 -5.60 -15.37
C ASN A 428 -0.46 -5.78 -15.66
N PRO A 429 -1.07 -6.90 -15.23
CA PRO A 429 -2.49 -7.12 -15.43
C PRO A 429 -3.34 -6.22 -14.53
N THR A 430 -4.49 -5.79 -15.03
CA THR A 430 -5.56 -5.18 -14.24
C THR A 430 -6.61 -6.24 -13.96
N LEU A 431 -6.78 -6.61 -12.69
CA LEU A 431 -7.69 -7.69 -12.27
C LEU A 431 -9.04 -7.17 -11.79
N ASP A 432 -9.04 -6.03 -11.11
CA ASP A 432 -10.27 -5.35 -10.68
C ASP A 432 -11.09 -4.93 -11.91
N PHE A 433 -12.42 -4.95 -11.80
CA PHE A 433 -13.29 -4.50 -12.88
C PHE A 433 -14.55 -3.79 -12.37
N HIS A 434 -15.11 -2.96 -13.25
CA HIS A 434 -16.27 -2.10 -12.98
C HIS A 434 -17.28 -2.21 -14.14
N GLU A 435 -18.49 -2.64 -13.82
CA GLU A 435 -19.59 -2.75 -14.78
C GLU A 435 -20.77 -1.87 -14.39
N ARG A 436 -21.54 -1.46 -15.41
CA ARG A 436 -22.72 -0.58 -15.25
C ARG A 436 -23.95 -1.18 -15.89
N PHE A 437 -25.01 -1.31 -15.10
CA PHE A 437 -26.29 -1.86 -15.54
C PHE A 437 -27.35 -0.75 -15.52
N ILE A 438 -27.99 -0.50 -16.65
CA ILE A 438 -29.01 0.56 -16.74
C ILE A 438 -30.20 0.23 -15.85
N LEU A 439 -30.68 1.22 -15.09
CA LEU A 439 -31.92 1.12 -14.33
C LEU A 439 -33.11 1.50 -15.21
N ASN A 440 -34.15 0.68 -15.19
CA ASN A 440 -35.33 0.85 -16.00
C ASN A 440 -36.48 1.41 -15.16
N ASN A 441 -36.76 2.70 -15.32
CA ASN A 441 -37.91 3.36 -14.68
C ASN A 441 -39.25 2.98 -15.32
N ALA A 442 -39.26 2.53 -16.58
CA ALA A 442 -40.49 2.17 -17.29
C ALA A 442 -40.97 0.76 -16.92
N ASP A 443 -40.03 -0.13 -16.55
CA ASP A 443 -40.30 -1.45 -16.02
C ASP A 443 -39.41 -1.71 -14.78
N PRO A 444 -39.82 -1.21 -13.60
CA PRO A 444 -39.05 -1.38 -12.36
C PRO A 444 -38.82 -2.85 -11.98
N SER A 445 -39.68 -3.78 -12.42
CA SER A 445 -39.52 -5.21 -12.16
C SER A 445 -38.26 -5.82 -12.81
N SER A 446 -37.70 -5.13 -13.82
CA SER A 446 -36.43 -5.49 -14.45
C SER A 446 -35.19 -5.03 -13.67
N ASN A 447 -35.34 -4.21 -12.61
CA ASN A 447 -34.25 -3.77 -11.73
C ASN A 447 -33.93 -4.81 -10.63
N TYR A 448 -33.99 -6.08 -10.99
CA TYR A 448 -33.61 -7.20 -10.16
C TYR A 448 -32.42 -7.90 -10.80
N PHE A 449 -31.30 -7.98 -10.08
CA PHE A 449 -30.03 -8.47 -10.60
C PHE A 449 -29.52 -9.62 -9.76
N LYS A 450 -29.22 -10.75 -10.40
CA LYS A 450 -28.52 -11.85 -9.75
C LYS A 450 -27.12 -11.99 -10.36
N PHE A 451 -26.11 -11.73 -9.54
CA PHE A 451 -24.70 -11.81 -9.88
C PHE A 451 -24.12 -13.13 -9.39
N LYS A 452 -23.50 -13.89 -10.27
CA LYS A 452 -22.76 -15.12 -9.94
C LYS A 452 -21.28 -14.87 -10.14
N ILE A 453 -20.56 -14.70 -9.03
CA ILE A 453 -19.13 -14.38 -9.00
C ILE A 453 -18.36 -15.70 -8.86
N THR A 454 -17.61 -16.06 -9.88
CA THR A 454 -16.88 -17.33 -9.97
C THR A 454 -15.38 -17.08 -9.88
N PRO A 455 -14.68 -17.67 -8.90
CA PRO A 455 -13.24 -17.55 -8.81
C PRO A 455 -12.54 -18.57 -9.71
N MET A 456 -11.33 -18.22 -10.15
CA MET A 456 -10.42 -19.11 -10.85
C MET A 456 -8.98 -18.82 -10.41
N SER A 457 -8.12 -19.83 -10.40
CA SER A 457 -6.68 -19.60 -10.26
C SER A 457 -6.20 -18.69 -11.39
N LEU A 458 -5.42 -17.65 -11.03
CA LEU A 458 -4.88 -16.72 -12.01
C LEU A 458 -3.91 -17.42 -12.99
N LEU A 459 -3.15 -18.42 -12.52
CA LEU A 459 -2.34 -19.29 -13.39
C LEU A 459 -3.21 -19.99 -14.44
N ARG A 460 -4.31 -20.63 -14.02
CA ARG A 460 -5.23 -21.31 -14.93
C ARG A 460 -5.78 -20.33 -15.97
N LYS A 461 -6.21 -19.15 -15.55
CA LYS A 461 -6.72 -18.12 -16.48
C LYS A 461 -5.67 -17.69 -17.50
N LEU A 462 -4.42 -17.48 -17.06
CA LEU A 462 -3.33 -17.07 -17.95
C LEU A 462 -3.00 -18.16 -18.98
N LYS A 463 -3.02 -19.44 -18.59
CA LYS A 463 -2.86 -20.56 -19.53
C LYS A 463 -3.98 -20.64 -20.56
N ILE A 464 -5.23 -20.40 -20.15
CA ILE A 464 -6.37 -20.32 -21.07
C ILE A 464 -6.14 -19.21 -22.11
N ILE A 465 -5.72 -18.02 -21.65
CA ILE A 465 -5.44 -16.87 -22.54
C ILE A 465 -4.29 -17.16 -23.51
N GLN A 466 -3.27 -17.91 -23.07
CA GLN A 466 -2.13 -18.32 -23.90
C GLN A 466 -2.47 -19.44 -24.90
N GLY A 467 -3.65 -20.06 -24.77
CA GLY A 467 -4.06 -21.20 -25.59
C GLY A 467 -3.40 -22.53 -25.18
N ASP A 468 -2.75 -22.57 -24.02
CA ASP A 468 -2.09 -23.78 -23.50
C ASP A 468 -3.11 -24.84 -23.05
N ILE A 469 -4.29 -24.40 -22.60
CA ILE A 469 -5.41 -25.25 -22.16
C ILE A 469 -6.74 -24.66 -22.62
N THR A 470 -7.78 -25.49 -22.77
CA THR A 470 -9.14 -24.99 -23.05
C THR A 470 -9.87 -24.62 -21.75
N PRO A 471 -10.90 -23.74 -21.79
CA PRO A 471 -11.67 -23.39 -20.59
C PRO A 471 -12.31 -24.59 -19.88
N GLU A 472 -12.74 -25.59 -20.64
CA GLU A 472 -13.42 -26.80 -20.14
C GLU A 472 -12.44 -27.88 -19.65
N GLN A 473 -11.15 -27.72 -19.93
CA GLN A 473 -10.13 -28.69 -19.54
C GLN A 473 -9.95 -28.67 -18.02
N GLU A 474 -10.07 -29.85 -17.41
CA GLU A 474 -9.66 -30.05 -16.03
C GLU A 474 -8.15 -29.83 -15.93
N TYR A 475 -7.76 -28.85 -15.11
CA TYR A 475 -6.37 -28.45 -14.96
C TYR A 475 -6.04 -28.35 -13.48
N GLU A 476 -5.18 -29.25 -13.02
CA GLU A 476 -4.53 -29.14 -11.72
C GLU A 476 -3.14 -28.54 -11.92
N ASP A 477 -2.81 -27.54 -11.10
CA ASP A 477 -1.55 -26.83 -11.19
C ASP A 477 -0.35 -27.77 -11.03
N GLN A 478 0.38 -28.03 -12.12
CA GLN A 478 1.58 -28.86 -12.07
C GLN A 478 2.72 -28.14 -11.34
N TYR A 479 3.57 -28.90 -10.64
CA TYR A 479 4.65 -28.34 -9.82
C TYR A 479 5.62 -27.42 -10.60
N LEU A 480 6.03 -27.83 -11.80
CA LEU A 480 6.95 -27.02 -12.64
C LEU A 480 6.27 -25.77 -13.20
N ASP A 481 4.99 -25.85 -13.57
CA ASP A 481 4.20 -24.70 -13.99
C ASP A 481 4.07 -23.69 -12.86
N ARG A 482 3.83 -24.16 -11.64
CA ARG A 482 3.76 -23.34 -10.44
C ARG A 482 5.07 -22.62 -10.18
N ILE A 483 6.22 -23.29 -10.28
CA ILE A 483 7.52 -22.63 -10.11
C ILE A 483 7.70 -21.51 -11.15
N ALA A 484 7.52 -21.81 -12.43
CA ALA A 484 7.68 -20.83 -13.50
C ALA A 484 6.68 -19.67 -13.38
N TYR A 485 5.47 -19.95 -12.92
CA TYR A 485 4.44 -18.96 -12.65
C TYR A 485 4.76 -18.08 -11.45
N MET A 486 5.24 -18.66 -10.34
CA MET A 486 5.61 -17.92 -9.14
C MET A 486 6.66 -16.84 -9.44
N TYR A 487 7.64 -17.14 -10.30
CA TYR A 487 8.62 -16.14 -10.76
C TYR A 487 7.98 -14.99 -11.56
N LYS A 488 6.92 -15.25 -12.34
CA LYS A 488 6.20 -14.20 -13.07
C LYS A 488 5.26 -13.44 -12.14
N LEU A 489 4.60 -14.14 -11.22
CA LEU A 489 3.64 -13.61 -10.28
C LEU A 489 4.32 -12.67 -9.28
N ALA A 490 5.53 -13.01 -8.82
CA ALA A 490 6.30 -12.16 -7.91
C ALA A 490 6.68 -10.79 -8.52
N LYS A 491 6.56 -10.61 -9.84
CA LYS A 491 6.73 -9.32 -10.54
C LYS A 491 5.49 -8.43 -10.50
N PHE A 492 4.34 -9.00 -10.11
CA PHE A 492 3.04 -8.34 -10.04
C PHE A 492 2.51 -8.28 -8.61
N TYR A 493 2.58 -9.40 -7.88
CA TYR A 493 2.38 -9.50 -6.43
C TYR A 493 3.72 -9.80 -5.75
N PRO A 494 4.59 -8.80 -5.59
CA PRO A 494 5.83 -9.01 -4.87
C PRO A 494 5.52 -9.40 -3.43
N GLU A 495 6.18 -10.46 -2.94
CA GLU A 495 6.04 -10.94 -1.55
C GLU A 495 4.63 -11.45 -1.20
N LEU A 496 3.94 -12.06 -2.17
CA LEU A 496 2.61 -12.64 -1.99
C LEU A 496 2.50 -13.58 -0.78
N THR A 497 3.53 -14.38 -0.48
CA THR A 497 3.52 -15.27 0.70
C THR A 497 3.55 -14.53 2.03
N THR A 498 4.04 -13.29 2.02
CA THR A 498 4.23 -12.44 3.20
C THR A 498 3.02 -11.52 3.41
N PHE A 499 2.48 -10.97 2.32
CA PHE A 499 1.38 -10.00 2.35
C PHE A 499 0.00 -10.58 2.01
N GLY A 500 -0.05 -11.73 1.33
CA GLY A 500 -1.29 -12.42 0.99
C GLY A 500 -1.96 -13.07 2.19
N ASP A 501 -3.26 -13.32 2.05
CA ASP A 501 -4.06 -14.05 3.02
C ASP A 501 -4.47 -15.43 2.46
N SER A 502 -4.57 -16.42 3.34
CA SER A 502 -5.10 -17.76 3.05
C SER A 502 -6.54 -17.77 2.52
N LEU A 503 -7.30 -16.70 2.80
CA LEU A 503 -8.61 -16.41 2.24
C LEU A 503 -8.45 -15.29 1.20
N HIS A 504 -8.95 -15.52 -0.01
CA HIS A 504 -8.83 -14.57 -1.10
C HIS A 504 -10.04 -13.64 -1.07
N PHE A 505 -9.85 -12.45 -0.50
CA PHE A 505 -10.90 -11.45 -0.31
C PHE A 505 -11.23 -10.70 -1.60
N TYR A 506 -12.49 -10.29 -1.73
CA TYR A 506 -12.91 -9.27 -2.67
C TYR A 506 -13.87 -8.29 -1.98
N LEU A 507 -13.86 -7.06 -2.44
CA LEU A 507 -14.78 -6.01 -2.04
C LEU A 507 -15.73 -5.78 -3.21
N MET A 508 -17.03 -6.02 -2.99
CA MET A 508 -18.06 -5.67 -3.96
C MET A 508 -18.64 -4.31 -3.60
N ILE A 509 -18.37 -3.30 -4.42
CA ILE A 509 -18.87 -1.94 -4.25
C ILE A 509 -20.06 -1.74 -5.19
N VAL A 510 -21.22 -1.45 -4.61
CA VAL A 510 -22.47 -1.20 -5.33
C VAL A 510 -22.93 0.22 -5.08
N THR A 511 -23.07 1.01 -6.15
CA THR A 511 -23.53 2.41 -6.10
C THR A 511 -24.50 2.72 -7.22
N ILE A 512 -25.23 3.83 -7.11
CA ILE A 512 -26.03 4.35 -8.23
C ILE A 512 -25.32 5.56 -8.84
N SER A 513 -25.16 5.57 -10.17
CA SER A 513 -24.67 6.73 -10.92
C SER A 513 -25.65 7.21 -11.97
N LYS A 514 -25.42 8.44 -12.44
CA LYS A 514 -26.11 9.03 -13.59
C LYS A 514 -25.12 9.37 -14.68
N LYS A 515 -25.49 9.07 -15.92
CA LYS A 515 -24.74 9.50 -17.09
C LYS A 515 -25.02 10.97 -17.40
N ASN A 516 -23.95 11.73 -17.54
CA ASN A 516 -23.97 13.15 -17.89
C ASN A 516 -24.03 13.34 -19.41
N ALA A 517 -24.36 14.56 -19.84
CA ALA A 517 -24.45 14.90 -21.26
C ALA A 517 -23.11 14.78 -22.01
N ASP A 518 -21.98 14.91 -21.31
CA ASP A 518 -20.62 14.72 -21.84
C ASP A 518 -20.18 13.24 -21.90
N GLY A 519 -21.05 12.32 -21.47
CA GLY A 519 -20.78 10.89 -21.41
C GLY A 519 -20.08 10.41 -20.13
N SER A 520 -19.68 11.33 -19.24
CA SER A 520 -19.13 10.97 -17.92
C SER A 520 -20.23 10.44 -16.99
N TYR A 521 -19.82 9.78 -15.91
CA TYR A 521 -20.74 9.24 -14.90
C TYR A 521 -20.48 9.91 -13.56
N THR A 522 -21.55 10.31 -12.88
CA THR A 522 -21.48 10.87 -11.52
C THR A 522 -22.25 10.00 -10.55
N THR A 523 -21.61 9.63 -9.44
CA THR A 523 -22.28 8.89 -8.37
C THR A 523 -23.39 9.76 -7.76
N GLN A 524 -24.60 9.19 -7.69
CA GLN A 524 -25.82 9.85 -7.21
C GLN A 524 -26.27 9.29 -5.87
N SER A 525 -26.02 8.00 -5.61
CA SER A 525 -26.42 7.35 -4.36
C SER A 525 -25.36 6.36 -3.89
N THR A 526 -25.07 6.41 -2.60
CA THR A 526 -24.26 5.46 -1.85
C THR A 526 -24.95 5.18 -0.52
N ARG A 527 -24.68 4.03 0.08
CA ARG A 527 -25.20 3.69 1.41
C ARG A 527 -24.72 4.71 2.44
N LYS A 528 -25.61 5.15 3.33
CA LYS A 528 -25.27 5.95 4.50
C LYS A 528 -25.40 5.09 5.77
N TYR A 529 -24.39 5.17 6.62
CA TYR A 529 -24.36 4.49 7.90
C TYR A 529 -24.65 5.47 9.04
N LYS A 530 -25.28 4.98 10.11
CA LYS A 530 -25.36 5.72 11.37
C LYS A 530 -23.94 5.85 11.92
N SER A 531 -23.45 7.09 12.02
CA SER A 531 -22.10 7.38 12.51
C SER A 531 -21.87 6.74 13.89
N SER A 532 -20.96 5.78 13.94
CA SER A 532 -20.44 5.18 15.17
C SER A 532 -19.02 4.71 14.93
N ASP A 533 -18.14 4.99 15.89
CA ASP A 533 -16.79 4.46 15.90
C ASP A 533 -16.77 3.08 16.59
N ASN A 534 -15.60 2.50 16.80
CA ASN A 534 -15.44 1.18 17.42
C ASN A 534 -15.23 1.19 18.94
N THR A 535 -15.56 2.29 19.62
CA THR A 535 -15.42 2.41 21.08
C THR A 535 -16.15 1.29 21.83
N ALA A 536 -17.32 0.87 21.34
CA ALA A 536 -18.14 -0.15 22.00
C ALA A 536 -17.79 -1.60 21.63
N CYS A 537 -16.91 -1.82 20.65
CA CYS A 537 -16.67 -3.14 20.06
C CYS A 537 -15.20 -3.39 19.68
N ALA A 538 -14.26 -2.84 20.45
CA ALA A 538 -12.84 -3.06 20.21
C ALA A 538 -12.43 -4.54 20.42
N ASP A 539 -11.93 -5.17 19.37
CA ASP A 539 -11.31 -6.50 19.33
C ASP A 539 -9.88 -6.45 19.94
N GLY A 540 -9.18 -7.59 19.99
CA GLY A 540 -7.84 -7.67 20.57
C GLY A 540 -7.86 -7.75 22.10
N PRO A 541 -8.47 -8.78 22.69
CA PRO A 541 -8.60 -8.88 24.16
C PRO A 541 -7.25 -8.93 24.90
N LEU A 542 -6.17 -9.29 24.21
CA LEU A 542 -4.81 -9.35 24.77
C LEU A 542 -3.99 -8.10 24.45
N THR A 543 -4.57 -7.02 23.92
CA THR A 543 -3.82 -5.80 23.63
C THR A 543 -3.14 -5.23 24.89
N TYR A 544 -1.85 -4.94 24.75
CA TYR A 544 -1.04 -4.23 25.73
C TYR A 544 -0.33 -3.07 25.04
N LYS A 545 0.08 -2.06 25.83
CA LYS A 545 0.76 -0.89 25.28
C LYS A 545 2.14 -1.28 24.76
N VAL A 546 2.36 -1.00 23.49
CA VAL A 546 3.68 -1.06 22.85
C VAL A 546 4.10 0.39 22.59
N SER A 547 5.35 0.71 22.94
CA SER A 547 5.92 2.03 22.67
C SER A 547 6.91 1.91 21.52
N ALA A 548 6.91 2.93 20.67
CA ALA A 548 7.96 3.15 19.68
C ALA A 548 9.34 3.00 20.34
N ASN A 549 10.20 2.15 19.77
CA ASN A 549 11.59 2.09 20.18
C ASN A 549 12.30 3.33 19.63
N THR A 550 12.95 4.11 20.48
CA THR A 550 13.85 5.19 20.07
C THR A 550 15.28 4.69 19.86
N TYR A 551 15.53 3.38 19.98
CA TYR A 551 16.87 2.81 20.01
C TYR A 551 17.07 1.67 19.00
N ARG A 552 16.95 2.02 17.72
CA ARG A 552 17.89 1.51 16.73
C ARG A 552 18.61 2.73 16.20
N GLN A 553 19.90 2.87 16.50
CA GLN A 553 20.75 3.67 15.64
C GLN A 553 20.61 3.06 14.24
N GLU A 554 19.77 3.64 13.39
CA GLU A 554 20.01 3.52 11.96
C GLU A 554 21.41 4.06 11.77
N SER A 555 22.29 3.16 11.34
CA SER A 555 23.72 3.37 11.35
C SER A 555 24.04 4.60 10.55
N SER A 556 24.65 5.54 11.23
CA SER A 556 24.78 6.87 10.75
C SER A 556 26.15 7.18 10.17
N SER A 557 26.27 7.66 8.93
CA SER A 557 27.51 8.23 8.42
C SER A 557 27.29 9.56 7.70
N THR A 558 27.69 10.68 8.32
CA THR A 558 28.10 11.85 7.55
C THR A 558 29.52 11.58 7.04
N ARG A 559 29.64 11.16 5.78
CA ARG A 559 30.88 10.79 5.07
C ARG A 559 31.51 9.45 5.49
N LYS A 560 32.20 8.81 4.53
CA LYS A 560 32.79 7.45 4.59
C LYS A 560 33.22 7.02 6.01
N LEU A 561 32.80 5.80 6.40
CA LEU A 561 33.46 4.69 7.14
C LEU A 561 34.69 4.89 8.09
N ALA A 562 35.33 6.07 8.22
CA ALA A 562 36.57 6.27 8.98
C ALA A 562 36.53 7.40 10.03
N GLU A 563 35.60 8.37 9.98
CA GLU A 563 35.59 9.54 10.90
C GLU A 563 34.32 9.69 11.76
N ALA A 564 33.37 8.74 11.69
CA ALA A 564 32.15 8.78 12.51
C ALA A 564 32.39 8.63 14.04
N ASP A 565 33.62 8.28 14.45
CA ASP A 565 33.97 7.98 15.86
C ASP A 565 34.27 9.25 16.70
N GLU A 566 34.56 10.42 16.09
CA GLU A 566 34.96 11.62 16.86
C GLU A 566 33.85 12.67 17.11
N LEU A 567 32.73 12.69 16.38
CA LEU A 567 31.75 13.80 16.43
C LEU A 567 30.26 13.44 16.63
N GLY A 568 29.86 12.17 16.59
CA GLY A 568 28.55 11.72 17.09
C GLY A 568 27.28 12.24 16.40
N LEU A 569 27.24 12.33 15.05
CA LEU A 569 26.04 12.75 14.28
C LEU A 569 25.34 11.58 13.54
N PRO A 570 23.99 11.53 13.45
CA PRO A 570 23.23 10.42 12.86
C PRO A 570 22.83 10.57 11.36
N VAL A 571 22.50 9.45 10.66
CA VAL A 571 22.12 9.30 9.22
C VAL A 571 21.16 8.12 9.06
N ALA A 572 20.24 8.24 8.09
CA ALA A 572 19.27 7.20 7.73
C ALA A 572 19.58 6.65 6.33
N CYS A 573 19.38 5.34 6.14
CA CYS A 573 19.58 4.64 4.87
C CYS A 573 18.28 3.98 4.39
N GLY A 574 17.86 4.28 3.16
CA GLY A 574 16.85 3.50 2.43
C GLY A 574 17.54 2.54 1.45
N SER A 575 16.96 1.37 1.19
CA SER A 575 17.54 0.39 0.27
C SER A 575 16.48 -0.51 -0.34
N ILE A 576 16.54 -0.74 -1.65
CA ILE A 576 15.64 -1.66 -2.36
C ILE A 576 16.32 -3.00 -2.72
N ASP A 577 15.59 -4.11 -2.56
CA ASP A 577 16.09 -5.50 -2.70
C ASP A 577 15.40 -6.29 -3.85
N PHE A 578 15.93 -7.47 -4.21
CA PHE A 578 15.44 -8.34 -5.30
C PHE A 578 14.31 -9.31 -4.93
N ILE A 579 13.64 -9.79 -5.99
CA ILE A 579 12.51 -10.74 -5.99
C ILE A 579 12.82 -12.09 -5.29
N ASP A 580 14.03 -12.63 -5.41
CA ASP A 580 14.29 -14.06 -5.18
C ASP A 580 14.91 -14.44 -3.81
N ARG A 581 14.94 -13.54 -2.82
CA ARG A 581 15.47 -13.88 -1.48
C ARG A 581 14.61 -13.34 -0.34
N ASP A 582 14.58 -14.13 0.73
CA ASP A 582 14.13 -13.71 2.07
C ASP A 582 14.89 -12.44 2.48
N PRO A 583 14.27 -11.57 3.31
CA PRO A 583 14.89 -10.34 3.79
C PRO A 583 16.28 -10.63 4.38
N PRO A 584 17.23 -9.69 4.27
CA PRO A 584 18.56 -9.89 4.81
C PRO A 584 18.44 -10.24 6.29
N SER A 585 18.80 -11.48 6.63
CA SER A 585 19.00 -11.89 8.01
C SER A 585 19.94 -10.87 8.63
N GLY A 586 19.42 -10.10 9.59
CA GLY A 586 20.13 -8.98 10.19
C GLY A 586 21.60 -9.33 10.46
N GLY A 587 22.49 -8.52 9.90
CA GLY A 587 23.91 -8.56 10.21
C GLY A 587 24.10 -8.25 11.70
N MET A 588 24.10 -9.30 12.54
CA MET A 588 24.84 -9.44 13.80
C MET A 588 24.30 -10.66 14.59
N ARG A 589 24.55 -11.88 14.08
CA ARG A 589 24.61 -13.08 14.95
C ARG A 589 25.96 -13.79 14.92
N ASN A 590 26.78 -13.57 13.89
CA ASN A 590 28.12 -14.16 13.82
C ASN A 590 29.19 -13.42 14.65
N GLY A 591 28.95 -12.19 15.09
CA GLY A 591 29.88 -11.45 15.97
C GLY A 591 29.89 -11.93 17.43
N MET A 592 28.79 -12.50 17.93
CA MET A 592 28.69 -12.93 19.33
C MET A 592 29.41 -14.25 19.58
N LEU A 593 29.49 -15.14 18.59
CA LEU A 593 30.20 -16.42 18.70
C LEU A 593 31.72 -16.27 18.56
N VAL A 594 32.20 -15.33 17.76
CA VAL A 594 33.64 -15.04 17.62
C VAL A 594 34.16 -14.22 18.82
N GLY A 595 33.35 -13.29 19.36
CA GLY A 595 33.68 -12.55 20.58
C GLY A 595 33.73 -13.42 21.84
N LEU A 596 32.83 -14.39 21.97
CA LEU A 596 32.87 -15.37 23.08
C LEU A 596 34.09 -16.29 22.98
N ALA A 597 34.45 -16.77 21.77
CA ALA A 597 35.64 -17.61 21.59
C ALA A 597 36.96 -16.88 21.92
N LEU A 598 37.08 -15.59 21.57
CA LEU A 598 38.25 -14.76 21.92
C LEU A 598 38.31 -14.41 23.42
N SER A 599 37.17 -14.25 24.09
CA SER A 599 37.13 -14.02 25.54
C SER A 599 37.57 -15.24 26.35
N PHE A 600 37.23 -16.46 25.91
CA PHE A 600 37.67 -17.70 26.56
C PHE A 600 39.17 -18.00 26.32
N ILE A 601 39.72 -17.60 25.17
CA ILE A 601 41.17 -17.72 24.90
C ILE A 601 41.96 -16.72 25.75
N LEU A 602 41.50 -15.47 25.89
CA LEU A 602 42.17 -14.46 26.74
C LEU A 602 42.06 -14.77 28.25
N LEU A 603 40.96 -15.37 28.72
CA LEU A 603 40.83 -15.85 30.10
C LEU A 603 41.72 -17.07 30.39
N ALA A 604 41.97 -17.94 29.40
CA ALA A 604 42.91 -19.07 29.52
C ALA A 604 44.38 -18.62 29.56
N PHE A 605 44.73 -17.49 28.92
CA PHE A 605 46.08 -16.92 28.99
C PHE A 605 46.32 -16.06 30.24
N TYR A 606 45.28 -15.44 30.82
CA TYR A 606 45.42 -14.67 32.06
C TYR A 606 45.58 -15.57 33.31
N ARG A 607 44.98 -16.77 33.29
CA ARG A 607 45.07 -17.73 34.41
C ARG A 607 46.40 -18.49 34.48
N ARG A 608 47.29 -18.33 33.50
CA ARG A 608 48.65 -18.94 33.47
C ARG A 608 49.77 -17.99 33.90
N ARG A 609 49.44 -16.78 34.36
CA ARG A 609 50.43 -15.78 34.82
C ARG A 609 50.38 -15.49 36.33
N PHE A 610 49.50 -16.18 37.06
CA PHE A 610 49.45 -16.20 38.52
C PHE A 610 49.11 -17.63 38.98
N ASP A 611 50.07 -18.53 38.77
CA ASP A 611 50.33 -19.73 39.58
C ASP A 611 51.83 -20.03 39.47
#